data_AF-A0A3P1CBN0-F1
#
_entry.id   AF-A0A3P1CBN0-F1
#
_cell.length_a   1.000
_cell.length_b   1.000
_cell.length_c   1.000
_cell.angle_alpha   90.00
_cell.angle_beta   90.00
_cell.angle_gamma   90.00
#
_symmetry.space_group_name_H-M   'P 1'
#
loop_
_entity.id
_entity.type
_entity.pdbx_description
1 polymer ?
#
loop_
_entity_poly.entity_id
_entity_poly.type
_entity_poly.pdbx_seq_one_letter_code
_entity_poly.pdbx_strand_id
1 'polypeptide(L)'
;METSVQIEDILTLGPIPESLQTPFLRVANGLMQRASFPKEKVMGLLAQMLHNPKKFAFSKNKVTNLAQAVYALNKQGIAVPLSEIGLTYLPPEPAPYVLGVSEKQADRTVDLRTDSLPYAVFGREQIEEGALKQMETAASLPISVAGALMPDAHQGYGLPIGGVLATEANTVIPFAVGVDIACRMCLSVFDLPPAFLKRQPDLLKKALVEKTKFGMGGETREKFDESVMDLPEWSATKVIRDLKDKAYRQLGSSGTGNHFVEWGIVDVPEQDDQLGLPPGEYLALLSHSGSRGFGGTVANYYSKLAMQKTRLPKQAAHLAWLDLNTEEGQEYWIAMNLAGDYASANHHEIHRKLAKALGEKPLTMVENHHNFAWKEQLADGRDVIVHRKGATPAGAGVLGIIPGSMTQPGFVVRGRGHADSLNSASHGAGRLMSRTQAFNTLTRSQWNTALREADIQLIGGDLDEAPMVYKNIETVLDAQRDLVSVLAKFTPKIVRMADANRKEGRED
;
A
#
# COMPACT_ATOMS: atom_id res chain seq x y z
N MET A 1 19.01 -35.88 -3.45
CA MET A 1 17.99 -34.81 -3.45
C MET A 1 16.77 -35.41 -4.13
N GLU A 2 15.65 -35.58 -3.42
CA GLU A 2 14.49 -36.31 -3.94
C GLU A 2 13.96 -35.65 -5.22
N THR A 3 14.09 -36.36 -6.34
CA THR A 3 13.84 -35.81 -7.70
C THR A 3 12.38 -35.90 -8.15
N SER A 4 11.51 -36.60 -7.41
CA SER A 4 10.09 -36.75 -7.75
C SER A 4 9.29 -37.30 -6.56
N VAL A 5 7.99 -36.96 -6.51
CA VAL A 5 7.01 -37.61 -5.64
C VAL A 5 6.67 -38.99 -6.21
N GLN A 6 6.78 -40.02 -5.37
CA GLN A 6 6.45 -41.40 -5.70
C GLN A 6 5.06 -41.77 -5.21
N ILE A 7 4.55 -42.94 -5.63
CA ILE A 7 3.20 -43.37 -5.24
C ILE A 7 3.12 -43.62 -3.74
N GLU A 8 4.20 -44.13 -3.15
CA GLU A 8 4.32 -44.38 -1.72
C GLU A 8 4.16 -43.07 -0.94
N ASP A 9 4.75 -41.97 -1.43
CA ASP A 9 4.58 -40.64 -0.83
C ASP A 9 3.10 -40.22 -0.83
N ILE A 10 2.40 -40.37 -1.97
CA ILE A 10 0.98 -40.02 -2.09
C ILE A 10 0.13 -40.86 -1.14
N LEU A 11 0.41 -42.16 -1.03
CA LEU A 11 -0.33 -43.06 -0.15
C LEU A 11 -0.05 -42.78 1.33
N THR A 12 1.04 -42.08 1.68
CA THR A 12 1.20 -41.56 3.05
C THR A 12 0.14 -40.53 3.42
N LEU A 13 -0.45 -39.82 2.46
CA LEU A 13 -1.49 -38.82 2.74
C LEU A 13 -2.80 -39.45 3.21
N GLY A 14 -3.15 -40.65 2.77
CA GLY A 14 -4.43 -41.28 3.04
C GLY A 14 -4.75 -42.43 2.07
N PRO A 15 -5.90 -43.12 2.24
CA PRO A 15 -6.32 -44.22 1.37
C PRO A 15 -6.80 -43.71 0.00
N ILE A 16 -5.87 -43.24 -0.84
CA ILE A 16 -6.17 -42.67 -2.17
C ILE A 16 -6.63 -43.80 -3.12
N PRO A 17 -7.84 -43.71 -3.70
CA PRO A 17 -8.33 -44.72 -4.64
C PRO A 17 -7.42 -44.86 -5.86
N GLU A 18 -7.25 -46.08 -6.37
CA GLU A 18 -6.40 -46.36 -7.54
C GLU A 18 -6.71 -45.46 -8.74
N SER A 19 -7.99 -45.15 -8.96
CA SER A 19 -8.45 -44.25 -10.02
C SER A 19 -7.92 -42.82 -9.90
N LEU A 20 -7.51 -42.39 -8.69
CA LEU A 20 -6.97 -41.06 -8.40
C LEU A 20 -5.45 -41.05 -8.20
N GLN A 21 -4.80 -42.20 -8.00
CA GLN A 21 -3.35 -42.27 -7.74
C GLN A 21 -2.51 -41.64 -8.87
N THR A 22 -2.77 -42.00 -10.13
CA THR A 22 -2.10 -41.41 -11.30
C THR A 22 -2.36 -39.89 -11.42
N PRO A 23 -3.61 -39.39 -11.30
CA PRO A 23 -3.88 -37.97 -11.19
C PRO A 23 -3.10 -37.24 -10.09
N PHE A 24 -3.02 -37.81 -8.88
CA PHE A 24 -2.25 -37.25 -7.76
C PHE A 24 -0.77 -37.12 -8.11
N LEU A 25 -0.15 -38.20 -8.60
CA LEU A 25 1.26 -38.21 -9.02
C LEU A 25 1.56 -37.17 -10.10
N ARG A 26 0.69 -37.08 -11.11
CA ARG A 26 0.84 -36.11 -12.20
C ARG A 26 0.81 -34.67 -11.68
N VAL A 27 -0.12 -34.37 -10.78
CA VAL A 27 -0.24 -33.04 -10.18
C VAL A 27 0.96 -32.73 -9.28
N ALA A 28 1.35 -33.68 -8.42
CA ALA A 28 2.46 -33.52 -7.48
C ALA A 28 3.79 -33.25 -8.21
N ASN A 29 4.14 -34.09 -9.19
CA ASN A 29 5.35 -33.93 -9.97
C ASN A 29 5.30 -32.70 -10.90
N GLY A 30 4.10 -32.35 -11.40
CA GLY A 30 3.89 -31.09 -12.12
C GLY A 30 4.16 -29.86 -11.26
N LEU A 31 3.78 -29.88 -9.98
CA LEU A 31 4.07 -28.81 -9.02
C LEU A 31 5.57 -28.70 -8.72
N MET A 32 6.28 -29.82 -8.54
CA MET A 32 7.72 -29.79 -8.34
C MET A 32 8.46 -29.26 -9.57
N GLN A 33 8.17 -29.79 -10.76
CA GLN A 33 8.94 -29.49 -11.98
C GLN A 33 8.59 -28.14 -12.60
N ARG A 34 7.29 -27.83 -12.73
CA ARG A 34 6.84 -26.62 -13.45
C ARG A 34 6.65 -25.43 -12.52
N ALA A 35 6.26 -25.68 -11.27
CA ALA A 35 6.08 -24.62 -10.28
C ALA A 35 7.27 -24.45 -9.33
N SER A 36 8.31 -25.29 -9.45
CA SER A 36 9.50 -25.26 -8.59
C SER A 36 9.16 -25.36 -7.09
N PHE A 37 8.10 -26.09 -6.73
CA PHE A 37 7.74 -26.27 -5.32
C PHE A 37 8.60 -27.36 -4.69
N PRO A 38 9.16 -27.13 -3.48
CA PRO A 38 9.78 -28.20 -2.69
C PRO A 38 8.79 -29.33 -2.41
N LYS A 39 9.27 -30.58 -2.31
CA LYS A 39 8.43 -31.77 -2.06
C LYS A 39 7.51 -31.57 -0.86
N GLU A 40 8.04 -31.07 0.24
CA GLU A 40 7.28 -30.78 1.47
C GLU A 40 6.10 -29.82 1.23
N LYS A 41 6.31 -28.74 0.46
CA LYS A 41 5.26 -27.79 0.06
C LYS A 41 4.19 -28.45 -0.82
N VAL A 42 4.59 -29.38 -1.68
CA VAL A 42 3.65 -30.16 -2.51
C VAL A 42 2.81 -31.09 -1.64
N MET A 43 3.43 -31.83 -0.73
CA MET A 43 2.73 -32.75 0.18
C MET A 43 1.74 -31.99 1.08
N GLY A 44 2.15 -30.84 1.64
CA GLY A 44 1.28 -29.98 2.44
C GLY A 44 0.08 -29.43 1.65
N LEU A 45 0.27 -29.05 0.39
CA LEU A 45 -0.84 -28.59 -0.46
C LEU A 45 -1.86 -29.71 -0.76
N LEU A 46 -1.37 -30.92 -1.02
CA LEU A 46 -2.23 -32.08 -1.26
C LEU A 46 -2.96 -32.50 0.02
N ALA A 47 -2.30 -32.45 1.18
CA ALA A 47 -2.89 -32.72 2.48
C ALA A 47 -4.05 -31.75 2.78
N GLN A 48 -3.82 -30.44 2.60
CA GLN A 48 -4.87 -29.42 2.77
C GLN A 48 -6.06 -29.62 1.82
N MET A 49 -5.79 -30.05 0.58
CA MET A 49 -6.84 -30.33 -0.40
C MET A 49 -7.68 -31.54 -0.01
N LEU A 50 -7.06 -32.63 0.45
CA LEU A 50 -7.76 -33.80 0.96
C LEU A 50 -8.56 -33.50 2.24
N HIS A 51 -8.02 -32.65 3.10
CA HIS A 51 -8.68 -32.23 4.33
C HIS A 51 -9.95 -31.38 4.07
N ASN A 52 -9.92 -30.51 3.04
CA ASN A 52 -11.07 -29.68 2.67
C ASN A 52 -11.30 -29.62 1.15
N PRO A 53 -11.74 -30.72 0.51
CA PRO A 53 -11.78 -30.82 -0.95
C PRO A 53 -12.81 -29.86 -1.57
N LYS A 54 -13.89 -29.54 -0.84
CA LYS A 54 -14.89 -28.56 -1.27
C LYS A 54 -14.26 -27.18 -1.48
N LYS A 55 -13.41 -26.71 -0.55
CA LYS A 55 -12.73 -25.40 -0.67
C LYS A 55 -11.90 -25.32 -1.95
N PHE A 56 -11.14 -26.37 -2.25
CA PHE A 56 -10.23 -26.38 -3.40
C PHE A 56 -10.94 -26.67 -4.74
N ALA A 57 -12.07 -27.38 -4.73
CA ALA A 57 -12.83 -27.69 -5.94
C ALA A 57 -13.44 -26.45 -6.63
N PHE A 58 -13.68 -25.38 -5.87
CA PHE A 58 -14.25 -24.12 -6.37
C PHE A 58 -13.27 -22.95 -6.38
N SER A 59 -12.05 -23.16 -5.87
CA SER A 59 -10.97 -22.18 -5.92
C SER A 59 -10.13 -22.47 -7.16
N LYS A 60 -10.11 -21.61 -8.18
CA LYS A 60 -9.28 -21.79 -9.38
C LYS A 60 -7.78 -21.81 -8.99
N ASN A 61 -7.18 -22.98 -8.85
CA ASN A 61 -5.82 -23.22 -8.40
C ASN A 61 -5.22 -24.48 -9.06
N LYS A 62 -3.96 -24.81 -8.75
CA LYS A 62 -3.22 -25.90 -9.39
C LYS A 62 -3.71 -27.31 -9.03
N VAL A 63 -4.56 -27.44 -8.00
CA VAL A 63 -5.14 -28.72 -7.55
C VAL A 63 -6.66 -28.79 -7.76
N THR A 64 -7.28 -27.80 -8.40
CA THR A 64 -8.76 -27.71 -8.54
C THR A 64 -9.37 -28.96 -9.15
N ASN A 65 -8.81 -29.46 -10.26
CA ASN A 65 -9.37 -30.64 -10.94
C ASN A 65 -9.26 -31.90 -10.06
N LEU A 66 -8.17 -32.00 -9.29
CA LEU A 66 -7.97 -33.10 -8.36
C LEU A 66 -8.96 -32.99 -7.19
N ALA A 67 -9.16 -31.79 -6.65
CA ALA A 67 -10.12 -31.51 -5.61
C ALA A 67 -11.56 -31.75 -6.06
N GLN A 68 -11.91 -31.44 -7.30
CA GLN A 68 -13.21 -31.75 -7.88
C GLN A 68 -13.46 -33.27 -7.96
N ALA A 69 -12.45 -34.04 -8.34
CA ALA A 69 -12.54 -35.50 -8.38
C ALA A 69 -12.74 -36.10 -6.97
N VAL A 70 -11.95 -35.66 -5.98
CA VAL A 70 -12.11 -36.07 -4.57
C VAL A 70 -13.47 -35.63 -4.02
N TYR A 71 -13.89 -34.40 -4.31
CA TYR A 71 -15.19 -33.88 -3.87
C TYR A 71 -16.37 -34.65 -4.49
N ALA A 72 -16.25 -35.10 -5.74
CA ALA A 72 -17.24 -35.94 -6.40
C ALA A 72 -17.34 -37.34 -5.76
N LEU A 73 -16.21 -37.96 -5.43
CA LEU A 73 -16.19 -39.24 -4.69
C LEU A 73 -16.83 -39.09 -3.31
N ASN A 74 -16.52 -38.02 -2.57
CA ASN A 74 -17.15 -37.75 -1.28
C ASN A 74 -18.67 -37.61 -1.40
N LYS A 75 -19.19 -37.01 -2.49
CA LYS A 75 -20.64 -36.94 -2.78
C LYS A 75 -21.26 -38.31 -3.07
N GLN A 76 -20.48 -39.26 -3.55
CA GLN A 76 -20.89 -40.64 -3.80
C GLN A 76 -20.72 -41.53 -2.56
N GLY A 77 -20.34 -40.96 -1.40
CA GLY A 77 -20.13 -41.69 -0.16
C GLY A 77 -18.74 -42.34 -0.02
N ILE A 78 -17.84 -42.11 -0.96
CA ILE A 78 -16.47 -42.63 -0.93
C ILE A 78 -15.56 -41.56 -0.33
N ALA A 79 -15.31 -41.66 0.97
CA ALA A 79 -14.43 -40.72 1.68
C ALA A 79 -12.95 -41.02 1.42
N VAL A 80 -12.16 -39.97 1.20
CA VAL A 80 -10.70 -40.04 1.10
C VAL A 80 -10.08 -39.20 2.23
N PRO A 81 -10.09 -39.71 3.49
CA PRO A 81 -9.58 -38.96 4.63
C PRO A 81 -8.05 -38.87 4.62
N LEU A 82 -7.50 -37.98 5.45
CA LEU A 82 -6.07 -38.00 5.73
C LEU A 82 -5.71 -39.18 6.66
N SER A 83 -4.54 -39.77 6.47
CA SER A 83 -3.90 -40.66 7.44
C SER A 83 -3.30 -39.84 8.60
N GLU A 84 -2.81 -40.52 9.65
CA GLU A 84 -2.06 -39.86 10.74
C GLU A 84 -0.82 -39.11 10.21
N ILE A 85 -0.10 -39.70 9.25
CA ILE A 85 1.04 -39.05 8.58
C ILE A 85 0.53 -37.93 7.67
N GLY A 86 -0.60 -38.11 7.00
CA GLY A 86 -1.26 -37.08 6.19
C GLY A 86 -1.60 -35.83 7.00
N LEU A 87 -2.00 -36.01 8.27
CA LEU A 87 -2.28 -34.91 9.19
C LEU A 87 -1.03 -34.13 9.58
N THR A 88 0.16 -34.74 9.65
CA THR A 88 1.40 -34.01 9.98
C THR A 88 1.87 -33.06 8.87
N TYR A 89 1.37 -33.26 7.64
CA TYR A 89 1.58 -32.34 6.52
C TYR A 89 0.60 -31.15 6.53
N LEU A 90 -0.44 -31.17 7.38
CA LEU A 90 -1.25 -29.97 7.57
C LEU A 90 -0.42 -28.91 8.30
N PRO A 91 -0.53 -27.63 7.91
CA PRO A 91 0.03 -26.57 8.73
C PRO A 91 -0.61 -26.67 10.13
N PRO A 92 0.15 -26.43 11.21
CA PRO A 92 -0.43 -26.38 12.54
C PRO A 92 -1.59 -25.39 12.52
N GLU A 93 -2.73 -25.75 13.13
CA GLU A 93 -3.81 -24.79 13.27
C GLU A 93 -3.26 -23.58 14.01
N PRO A 94 -3.30 -22.38 13.40
CA PRO A 94 -2.77 -21.21 14.07
C PRO A 94 -3.57 -21.03 15.35
N ALA A 95 -2.87 -20.83 16.47
CA ALA A 95 -3.52 -20.50 17.72
C ALA A 95 -4.50 -19.34 17.46
N PRO A 96 -5.71 -19.37 18.06
CA PRO A 96 -6.67 -18.31 17.86
C PRO A 96 -6.02 -16.99 18.27
N TYR A 97 -6.06 -16.01 17.38
CA TYR A 97 -5.53 -14.69 17.68
C TYR A 97 -6.30 -14.11 18.86
N VAL A 98 -5.59 -13.79 19.93
CA VAL A 98 -6.18 -13.22 21.15
C VAL A 98 -5.94 -11.72 21.14
N LEU A 99 -7.02 -10.95 21.04
CA LEU A 99 -6.94 -9.51 21.29
C LEU A 99 -6.56 -9.28 22.75
N GLY A 100 -5.60 -8.39 23.00
CA GLY A 100 -5.16 -8.06 24.36
C GLY A 100 -6.21 -7.32 25.21
N VAL A 101 -7.37 -7.01 24.62
CA VAL A 101 -8.45 -6.23 25.20
C VAL A 101 -9.78 -6.86 24.80
N SER A 102 -10.72 -6.92 25.75
CA SER A 102 -12.10 -7.39 25.53
C SER A 102 -13.17 -6.33 25.83
N GLU A 103 -12.80 -5.20 26.39
CA GLU A 103 -13.71 -4.09 26.68
C GLU A 103 -14.14 -3.40 25.39
N LYS A 104 -15.44 -3.16 25.22
CA LYS A 104 -15.98 -2.44 24.05
C LYS A 104 -16.04 -0.95 24.31
N GLN A 105 -15.80 -0.16 23.26
CA GLN A 105 -15.98 1.28 23.33
C GLN A 105 -17.44 1.63 23.57
N ALA A 106 -17.69 2.40 24.64
CA ALA A 106 -18.98 2.99 24.90
C ALA A 106 -19.32 4.07 23.86
N ASP A 107 -20.58 4.11 23.48
CA ASP A 107 -21.12 5.17 22.62
C ASP A 107 -21.11 6.49 23.39
N ARG A 108 -20.58 7.55 22.77
CA ARG A 108 -20.46 8.89 23.37
C ARG A 108 -20.82 9.98 22.37
N THR A 109 -21.30 11.11 22.88
CA THR A 109 -21.47 12.35 22.13
C THR A 109 -20.53 13.38 22.72
N VAL A 110 -19.76 14.05 21.86
CA VAL A 110 -18.70 14.96 22.29
C VAL A 110 -18.75 16.24 21.47
N ASP A 111 -18.67 17.38 22.16
CA ASP A 111 -18.59 18.70 21.52
C ASP A 111 -17.13 19.10 21.25
N LEU A 112 -16.96 20.09 20.37
CA LEU A 112 -15.66 20.69 20.10
C LEU A 112 -15.28 21.67 21.21
N ARG A 113 -13.98 21.87 21.42
CA ARG A 113 -13.46 22.95 22.25
C ARG A 113 -13.90 24.30 21.66
N THR A 114 -14.11 25.29 22.54
CA THR A 114 -14.41 26.66 22.11
C THR A 114 -13.22 27.31 21.43
N ASP A 115 -12.01 27.05 21.92
CA ASP A 115 -10.76 27.50 21.34
C ASP A 115 -10.02 26.35 20.66
N SER A 116 -9.52 26.60 19.45
CA SER A 116 -8.70 25.67 18.71
C SER A 116 -7.26 25.67 19.24
N LEU A 117 -6.60 24.52 19.23
CA LEU A 117 -5.17 24.47 19.52
C LEU A 117 -4.36 25.25 18.48
N PRO A 118 -3.33 26.02 18.89
CA PRO A 118 -2.34 26.52 17.95
C PRO A 118 -1.64 25.36 17.22
N TYR A 119 -1.35 25.55 15.93
CA TYR A 119 -0.63 24.59 15.11
C TYR A 119 0.28 25.33 14.12
N ALA A 120 1.38 24.68 13.74
CA ALA A 120 2.32 25.24 12.77
C ALA A 120 1.76 25.12 11.35
N VAL A 121 2.01 26.14 10.51
CA VAL A 121 1.64 26.15 9.10
C VAL A 121 2.85 26.49 8.27
N PHE A 122 3.25 25.56 7.40
CA PHE A 122 4.38 25.73 6.49
C PHE A 122 3.85 26.08 5.10
N GLY A 123 4.39 27.13 4.47
CA GLY A 123 3.95 27.58 3.14
C GLY A 123 2.51 28.04 3.07
N ARG A 124 2.07 28.86 4.03
CA ARG A 124 0.68 29.35 4.19
C ARG A 124 0.08 29.92 2.90
N GLU A 125 0.89 30.56 2.07
CA GLU A 125 0.49 31.17 0.78
C GLU A 125 0.05 30.14 -0.25
N GLN A 126 0.48 28.88 -0.10
CA GLN A 126 0.16 27.77 -1.00
C GLN A 126 -1.08 26.97 -0.57
N ILE A 127 -1.70 27.34 0.56
CA ILE A 127 -2.75 26.54 1.20
C ILE A 127 -4.09 27.26 1.08
N GLU A 128 -5.08 26.55 0.53
CA GLU A 128 -6.44 27.07 0.38
C GLU A 128 -7.19 27.15 1.73
N GLU A 129 -8.17 28.04 1.81
CA GLU A 129 -8.92 28.29 3.04
C GLU A 129 -9.72 27.08 3.53
N GLY A 130 -10.18 26.23 2.61
CA GLY A 130 -10.87 24.99 2.94
C GLY A 130 -10.01 24.02 3.74
N ALA A 131 -8.73 23.88 3.40
CA ALA A 131 -7.78 23.04 4.12
C ALA A 131 -7.51 23.58 5.55
N LEU A 132 -7.40 24.90 5.69
CA LEU A 132 -7.19 25.54 6.99
C LEU A 132 -8.39 25.36 7.92
N LYS A 133 -9.61 25.53 7.41
CA LYS A 133 -10.84 25.28 8.18
C LYS A 133 -10.94 23.83 8.65
N GLN A 134 -10.50 22.87 7.82
CA GLN A 134 -10.44 21.46 8.20
C GLN A 134 -9.41 21.23 9.32
N MET A 135 -8.23 21.85 9.22
CA MET A 135 -7.20 21.76 10.26
C MET A 135 -7.65 22.40 11.58
N GLU A 136 -8.30 23.57 11.52
CA GLU A 136 -8.89 24.25 12.68
C GLU A 136 -9.95 23.38 13.37
N THR A 137 -10.83 22.75 12.59
CA THR A 137 -11.81 21.80 13.11
C THR A 137 -11.13 20.61 13.80
N ALA A 138 -10.05 20.07 13.22
CA ALA A 138 -9.27 18.98 13.82
C ALA A 138 -8.56 19.41 15.11
N ALA A 139 -7.98 20.60 15.12
CA ALA A 139 -7.30 21.18 16.29
C ALA A 139 -8.28 21.55 17.43
N SER A 140 -9.59 21.67 17.13
CA SER A 140 -10.66 21.91 18.10
C SER A 140 -11.21 20.64 18.76
N LEU A 141 -10.74 19.44 18.40
CA LEU A 141 -11.18 18.22 19.08
C LEU A 141 -10.65 18.18 20.52
N PRO A 142 -11.44 17.66 21.49
CA PRO A 142 -11.00 17.56 22.89
C PRO A 142 -9.82 16.60 23.12
N ILE A 143 -9.52 15.73 22.16
CA ILE A 143 -8.42 14.76 22.17
C ILE A 143 -7.16 15.26 21.45
N SER A 144 -7.24 16.40 20.77
CA SER A 144 -6.09 16.94 20.01
C SER A 144 -5.07 17.50 20.99
N VAL A 145 -3.79 17.26 20.70
CA VAL A 145 -2.64 17.63 21.55
C VAL A 145 -1.72 18.59 20.82
N ALA A 146 -1.45 18.35 19.53
CA ALA A 146 -0.65 19.20 18.66
C ALA A 146 -1.03 18.99 17.20
N GLY A 147 -0.61 19.90 16.31
CA GLY A 147 -0.84 19.75 14.89
C GLY A 147 0.14 20.55 14.05
N ALA A 148 0.21 20.19 12.77
CA ALA A 148 0.95 20.91 11.75
C ALA A 148 0.26 20.77 10.38
N LEU A 149 0.47 21.76 9.52
CA LEU A 149 -0.05 21.75 8.15
C LEU A 149 1.09 22.00 7.17
N MET A 150 1.27 21.07 6.23
CA MET A 150 2.37 21.06 5.27
C MET A 150 2.08 21.96 4.05
N PRO A 151 3.09 22.40 3.28
CA PRO A 151 2.90 23.35 2.17
C PRO A 151 2.05 22.81 1.00
N ASP A 152 2.01 21.49 0.84
CA ASP A 152 1.19 20.80 -0.15
C ASP A 152 -0.28 20.63 0.27
N ALA A 153 -0.66 21.16 1.43
CA ALA A 153 -1.97 20.95 1.99
C ALA A 153 -3.11 21.47 1.10
N HIS A 154 -4.18 20.68 1.03
CA HIS A 154 -5.38 20.97 0.27
C HIS A 154 -6.59 20.25 0.87
N GLN A 155 -7.79 20.70 0.52
CA GLN A 155 -9.04 20.25 1.09
C GLN A 155 -9.27 18.77 0.78
N GLY A 156 -9.57 18.01 1.84
CA GLY A 156 -9.90 16.59 1.80
C GLY A 156 -11.22 16.31 2.53
N TYR A 157 -11.21 15.26 3.35
CA TYR A 157 -12.35 14.86 4.20
C TYR A 157 -11.85 14.61 5.63
N GLY A 158 -12.44 15.23 6.65
CA GLY A 158 -11.90 15.17 8.02
C GLY A 158 -10.62 15.98 8.10
N LEU A 159 -9.48 15.34 8.40
CA LEU A 159 -8.17 15.97 8.32
C LEU A 159 -7.85 16.35 6.85
N PRO A 160 -7.32 17.55 6.57
CA PRO A 160 -6.91 17.92 5.22
C PRO A 160 -5.76 17.03 4.75
N ILE A 161 -5.60 16.89 3.44
CA ILE A 161 -4.40 16.28 2.87
C ILE A 161 -3.26 17.29 3.10
N GLY A 162 -2.06 16.82 3.48
CA GLY A 162 -0.98 17.64 4.04
C GLY A 162 -1.12 17.94 5.53
N GLY A 163 -2.15 17.39 6.20
CA GLY A 163 -2.38 17.58 7.63
C GLY A 163 -1.66 16.56 8.49
N VAL A 164 -1.13 17.03 9.63
CA VAL A 164 -0.55 16.21 10.70
C VAL A 164 -1.25 16.56 12.01
N LEU A 165 -1.79 15.55 12.70
CA LEU A 165 -2.52 15.73 13.95
C LEU A 165 -2.04 14.73 15.00
N ALA A 166 -1.49 15.24 16.11
CA ALA A 166 -1.21 14.45 17.30
C ALA A 166 -2.43 14.47 18.24
N THR A 167 -2.87 13.28 18.63
CA THR A 167 -3.92 13.08 19.64
C THR A 167 -3.35 12.40 20.87
N GLU A 168 -4.13 12.32 21.94
CA GLU A 168 -3.80 11.53 23.13
C GLU A 168 -3.37 10.09 22.77
N ALA A 169 -2.48 9.51 23.58
CA ALA A 169 -1.78 8.23 23.32
C ALA A 169 -2.67 7.03 22.97
N ASN A 170 -3.93 7.06 23.38
CA ASN A 170 -4.89 5.96 23.18
C ASN A 170 -6.00 6.32 22.20
N THR A 171 -5.84 7.37 21.41
CA THR A 171 -6.90 7.82 20.52
C THR A 171 -6.47 7.75 19.07
N VAL A 172 -7.23 7.04 18.24
CA VAL A 172 -6.95 6.91 16.81
C VAL A 172 -8.17 7.32 15.98
N ILE A 173 -7.95 8.16 14.97
CA ILE A 173 -8.98 8.69 14.07
C ILE A 173 -8.80 8.03 12.69
N PRO A 174 -9.62 7.03 12.31
CA PRO A 174 -9.43 6.31 11.05
C PRO A 174 -9.45 7.20 9.79
N PHE A 175 -10.28 8.24 9.75
CA PHE A 175 -10.35 9.16 8.60
C PHE A 175 -9.17 10.15 8.53
N ALA A 176 -8.48 10.38 9.65
CA ALA A 176 -7.26 11.18 9.73
C ALA A 176 -6.03 10.39 9.24
N VAL A 177 -6.12 9.07 9.13
CA VAL A 177 -5.17 8.25 8.36
C VAL A 177 -5.46 8.35 6.86
N GLY A 178 -6.75 8.33 6.50
CA GLY A 178 -7.21 8.40 5.12
C GLY A 178 -7.77 7.08 4.59
N VAL A 179 -8.43 7.15 3.43
CA VAL A 179 -9.12 6.00 2.83
C VAL A 179 -8.17 5.00 2.15
N ASP A 180 -6.99 5.45 1.73
CA ASP A 180 -5.93 4.56 1.23
C ASP A 180 -4.84 4.46 2.29
N ILE A 181 -5.08 3.57 3.26
CA ILE A 181 -4.17 3.34 4.39
C ILE A 181 -2.81 2.91 3.85
N ALA A 182 -1.75 3.48 4.40
CA ALA A 182 -0.37 3.22 4.05
C ALA A 182 -0.06 3.40 2.55
N CYS A 183 -0.75 4.33 1.89
CA CYS A 183 -0.30 4.86 0.61
C CYS A 183 1.16 5.34 0.76
N ARG A 184 2.02 4.94 -0.18
CA ARG A 184 3.47 5.06 -0.08
C ARG A 184 4.13 5.36 -1.42
N MET A 185 5.34 5.87 -1.31
CA MET A 185 6.29 5.95 -2.43
C MET A 185 7.34 4.85 -2.28
N CYS A 186 7.80 4.30 -3.39
CA CYS A 186 8.96 3.40 -3.42
C CYS A 186 9.81 3.72 -4.64
N LEU A 187 11.08 4.01 -4.44
CA LEU A 187 12.09 4.28 -5.45
C LEU A 187 13.12 3.15 -5.47
N SER A 188 13.40 2.58 -6.64
CA SER A 188 14.57 1.71 -6.85
C SER A 188 15.50 2.33 -7.86
N VAL A 189 16.79 2.40 -7.52
CA VAL A 189 17.84 2.94 -8.40
C VAL A 189 18.66 1.77 -8.95
N PHE A 190 18.97 1.78 -10.25
CA PHE A 190 19.69 0.70 -10.93
C PHE A 190 21.05 1.19 -11.43
N ASP A 191 22.03 0.29 -11.55
CA ASP A 191 23.35 0.57 -12.12
C ASP A 191 23.30 0.67 -13.65
N LEU A 192 22.45 1.56 -14.15
CA LEU A 192 22.22 1.78 -15.57
C LEU A 192 22.27 3.28 -15.86
N PRO A 193 23.01 3.71 -16.89
CA PRO A 193 23.15 5.12 -17.20
C PRO A 193 21.87 5.68 -17.87
N PRO A 194 21.66 7.01 -17.86
CA PRO A 194 20.48 7.63 -18.47
C PRO A 194 20.28 7.31 -19.95
N ALA A 195 21.37 7.04 -20.68
CA ALA A 195 21.33 6.60 -22.07
C ALA A 195 20.53 5.30 -22.28
N PHE A 196 20.30 4.48 -21.23
CA PHE A 196 19.46 3.29 -21.31
C PHE A 196 18.01 3.61 -21.70
N LEU A 197 17.42 4.71 -21.21
CA LEU A 197 16.07 5.15 -21.60
C LEU A 197 15.92 5.35 -23.11
N LYS A 198 16.96 5.93 -23.73
CA LYS A 198 16.98 6.20 -25.18
C LYS A 198 17.30 4.95 -26.00
N ARG A 199 18.13 4.04 -25.46
CA ARG A 199 18.53 2.80 -26.14
C ARG A 199 17.45 1.71 -26.09
N GLN A 200 16.68 1.65 -25.00
CA GLN A 200 15.72 0.57 -24.73
C GLN A 200 14.32 1.08 -24.31
N PRO A 201 13.73 2.11 -24.98
CA PRO A 201 12.44 2.67 -24.57
C PRO A 201 11.30 1.64 -24.67
N ASP A 202 11.32 0.78 -25.68
CA ASP A 202 10.27 -0.22 -25.90
C ASP A 202 10.30 -1.32 -24.84
N LEU A 203 11.49 -1.75 -24.40
CA LEU A 203 11.64 -2.69 -23.29
C LEU A 203 11.01 -2.10 -22.01
N LEU A 204 11.34 -0.85 -21.68
CA LEU A 204 10.86 -0.19 -20.47
C LEU A 204 9.34 -0.01 -20.47
N LYS A 205 8.77 0.43 -21.60
CA LYS A 205 7.31 0.53 -21.77
C LYS A 205 6.63 -0.82 -21.68
N LYS A 206 7.15 -1.82 -22.39
CA LYS A 206 6.61 -3.18 -22.39
C LYS A 206 6.65 -3.76 -20.98
N ALA A 207 7.76 -3.59 -20.26
CA ALA A 207 7.91 -4.01 -18.88
C ALA A 207 6.86 -3.34 -17.98
N LEU A 208 6.64 -2.02 -18.09
CA LEU A 208 5.56 -1.36 -17.37
C LEU A 208 4.22 -2.02 -17.70
N VAL A 209 3.82 -2.09 -18.98
CA VAL A 209 2.52 -2.63 -19.43
C VAL A 209 2.27 -4.07 -18.97
N GLU A 210 3.27 -4.94 -19.11
CA GLU A 210 3.12 -6.37 -18.82
C GLU A 210 3.29 -6.73 -17.35
N LYS A 211 4.07 -5.95 -16.59
CA LYS A 211 4.46 -6.31 -15.21
C LYS A 211 3.72 -5.56 -14.11
N THR A 212 2.97 -4.53 -14.46
CA THR A 212 2.11 -3.82 -13.50
C THR A 212 0.64 -3.96 -13.86
N LYS A 213 -0.23 -3.76 -12.87
CA LYS A 213 -1.70 -3.81 -13.04
C LYS A 213 -2.35 -2.61 -12.38
N PHE A 214 -3.20 -1.92 -13.12
CA PHE A 214 -3.91 -0.72 -12.70
C PHE A 214 -5.42 -0.98 -12.64
N GLY A 215 -6.25 0.04 -12.45
CA GLY A 215 -7.70 -0.13 -12.42
C GLY A 215 -8.26 -0.68 -11.10
N MET A 216 -9.57 -0.48 -10.95
CA MET A 216 -10.32 -1.02 -9.82
C MET A 216 -10.39 -2.54 -9.94
N GLY A 217 -9.93 -3.23 -8.91
CA GLY A 217 -9.96 -4.69 -8.89
C GLY A 217 -8.85 -5.35 -9.71
N GLY A 218 -7.79 -4.62 -10.10
CA GLY A 218 -6.61 -5.23 -10.72
C GLY A 218 -6.05 -6.35 -9.85
N GLU A 219 -5.81 -7.51 -10.47
CA GLU A 219 -5.28 -8.72 -9.83
C GLU A 219 -4.00 -9.14 -10.53
N THR A 220 -3.02 -9.67 -9.79
CA THR A 220 -1.81 -10.25 -10.38
C THR A 220 -1.73 -11.75 -10.13
N ARG A 221 -1.22 -12.49 -11.11
CA ARG A 221 -1.06 -13.95 -11.02
C ARG A 221 0.26 -14.32 -10.38
N GLU A 222 1.35 -13.80 -10.92
CA GLU A 222 2.70 -14.09 -10.44
C GLU A 222 3.00 -13.30 -9.16
N LYS A 223 3.49 -14.00 -8.15
CA LYS A 223 3.95 -13.44 -6.87
C LYS A 223 5.31 -14.03 -6.53
N PHE A 224 6.28 -13.17 -6.24
CA PHE A 224 7.62 -13.60 -5.85
C PHE A 224 7.77 -13.75 -4.34
N ASP A 225 7.08 -12.90 -3.58
CA ASP A 225 7.09 -12.90 -2.13
C ASP A 225 5.66 -12.80 -1.61
N GLU A 226 5.21 -13.85 -0.91
CA GLU A 226 3.86 -13.95 -0.34
C GLU A 226 3.89 -13.89 1.19
N SER A 227 5.06 -13.67 1.81
CA SER A 227 5.26 -13.78 3.27
C SER A 227 4.32 -12.89 4.09
N VAL A 228 3.95 -11.72 3.56
CA VAL A 228 2.97 -10.82 4.18
C VAL A 228 1.59 -11.47 4.38
N MET A 229 1.29 -12.52 3.61
CA MET A 229 0.04 -13.28 3.70
C MET A 229 0.09 -14.34 4.79
N ASP A 230 1.26 -14.65 5.34
CA ASP A 230 1.45 -15.60 6.43
C ASP A 230 1.36 -14.93 7.82
N LEU A 231 1.25 -13.60 7.85
CA LEU A 231 1.10 -12.81 9.07
C LEU A 231 -0.12 -13.28 9.91
N PRO A 232 0.06 -13.56 11.21
CA PRO A 232 -1.03 -14.04 12.09
C PRO A 232 -2.17 -13.02 12.22
N GLU A 233 -1.89 -11.73 12.04
CA GLU A 233 -2.85 -10.64 12.09
C GLU A 233 -4.01 -10.83 11.12
N TRP A 234 -3.83 -11.52 9.99
CA TRP A 234 -4.93 -11.85 9.08
C TRP A 234 -6.06 -12.62 9.75
N SER A 235 -5.80 -13.28 10.88
CA SER A 235 -6.79 -14.01 11.68
C SER A 235 -7.34 -13.23 12.87
N ALA A 236 -6.83 -12.02 13.14
CA ALA A 236 -7.17 -11.25 14.34
C ALA A 236 -8.64 -10.82 14.41
N THR A 237 -9.23 -10.45 13.28
CA THR A 237 -10.64 -10.05 13.23
C THR A 237 -11.33 -10.70 12.04
N LYS A 238 -12.66 -10.83 12.12
CA LYS A 238 -13.46 -11.29 10.98
C LYS A 238 -13.27 -10.37 9.75
N VAL A 239 -13.20 -9.06 9.97
CA VAL A 239 -13.12 -8.05 8.91
C VAL A 239 -11.89 -8.26 8.03
N ILE A 240 -10.70 -8.37 8.61
CA ILE A 240 -9.46 -8.53 7.84
C ILE A 240 -9.29 -9.96 7.31
N ARG A 241 -9.75 -10.97 8.05
CA ARG A 241 -9.77 -12.37 7.60
C ARG A 241 -10.55 -12.56 6.31
N ASP A 242 -11.74 -11.97 6.23
CA ASP A 242 -12.58 -12.04 5.03
C ASP A 242 -11.95 -11.30 3.82
N LEU A 243 -11.02 -10.38 4.07
CA LEU A 243 -10.32 -9.62 3.04
C LEU A 243 -9.02 -10.28 2.57
N LYS A 244 -8.51 -11.31 3.25
CA LYS A 244 -7.23 -11.95 2.95
C LYS A 244 -7.12 -12.43 1.50
N ASP A 245 -8.15 -13.12 0.99
CA ASP A 245 -8.15 -13.64 -0.39
C ASP A 245 -8.22 -12.51 -1.44
N LYS A 246 -8.87 -11.40 -1.10
CA LYS A 246 -8.90 -10.20 -1.95
C LYS A 246 -7.51 -9.54 -1.96
N ALA A 247 -6.91 -9.36 -0.79
CA ALA A 247 -5.56 -8.81 -0.64
C ALA A 247 -4.54 -9.65 -1.42
N TYR A 248 -4.55 -10.97 -1.25
CA TYR A 248 -3.68 -11.88 -2.01
C TYR A 248 -3.77 -11.63 -3.52
N ARG A 249 -4.98 -11.59 -4.09
CA ARG A 249 -5.15 -11.41 -5.54
C ARG A 249 -4.67 -10.04 -6.02
N GLN A 250 -4.76 -9.00 -5.20
CA GLN A 250 -4.36 -7.64 -5.53
C GLN A 250 -2.88 -7.35 -5.27
N LEU A 251 -2.13 -8.26 -4.64
CA LEU A 251 -0.73 -8.05 -4.30
C LEU A 251 0.10 -7.81 -5.58
N GLY A 252 0.92 -6.78 -5.56
CA GLY A 252 1.71 -6.32 -6.71
C GLY A 252 0.91 -5.50 -7.75
N SER A 253 -0.24 -4.92 -7.38
CA SER A 253 -1.03 -4.02 -8.24
C SER A 253 -0.88 -2.55 -7.82
N SER A 254 -1.08 -1.64 -8.77
CA SER A 254 -0.94 -0.20 -8.58
C SER A 254 -2.27 0.51 -8.36
N GLY A 255 -3.35 0.09 -9.01
CA GLY A 255 -4.67 0.68 -8.79
C GLY A 255 -5.05 1.88 -9.63
N THR A 256 -5.70 2.88 -9.03
CA THR A 256 -6.35 4.02 -9.71
C THR A 256 -6.11 5.33 -8.97
N GLY A 257 -6.59 6.44 -9.54
CA GLY A 257 -6.38 7.77 -8.99
C GLY A 257 -4.98 8.25 -9.30
N ASN A 258 -4.31 8.83 -8.31
CA ASN A 258 -2.95 9.36 -8.42
C ASN A 258 -1.85 8.27 -8.39
N HIS A 259 -2.21 7.00 -8.39
CA HIS A 259 -1.24 5.91 -8.36
C HIS A 259 -0.55 5.75 -9.71
N PHE A 260 0.76 5.52 -9.69
CA PHE A 260 1.59 5.41 -10.87
C PHE A 260 2.77 4.45 -10.66
N VAL A 261 3.36 4.05 -11.77
CA VAL A 261 4.68 3.41 -11.82
C VAL A 261 5.43 4.02 -13.00
N GLU A 262 6.60 4.58 -12.75
CA GLU A 262 7.32 5.38 -13.74
C GLU A 262 8.82 5.13 -13.75
N TRP A 263 9.37 5.10 -14.96
CA TRP A 263 10.82 5.15 -15.20
C TRP A 263 11.25 6.60 -15.31
N GLY A 264 12.39 6.91 -14.71
CA GLY A 264 13.00 8.23 -14.76
C GLY A 264 14.49 8.16 -14.46
N ILE A 265 15.08 9.34 -14.30
CA ILE A 265 16.49 9.51 -13.94
C ILE A 265 16.60 10.08 -12.55
N VAL A 266 17.40 9.44 -11.69
CA VAL A 266 17.85 10.03 -10.43
C VAL A 266 19.21 10.67 -10.67
N ASP A 267 19.30 11.96 -10.37
CA ASP A 267 20.54 12.73 -10.31
C ASP A 267 20.97 12.88 -8.84
N VAL A 268 22.14 12.33 -8.52
CA VAL A 268 22.77 12.38 -7.20
C VAL A 268 23.93 13.37 -7.28
N PRO A 269 23.80 14.60 -6.74
CA PRO A 269 24.83 15.62 -6.87
C PRO A 269 26.06 15.36 -6.00
N GLU A 270 25.87 14.79 -4.81
CA GLU A 270 26.91 14.62 -3.80
C GLU A 270 26.83 13.24 -3.13
N GLN A 271 27.96 12.77 -2.61
CA GLN A 271 28.02 11.51 -1.89
C GLN A 271 27.28 11.68 -0.57
N ASP A 272 26.39 10.73 -0.27
CA ASP A 272 25.68 10.67 0.99
C ASP A 272 25.69 9.23 1.52
N ASP A 273 26.19 9.05 2.74
CA ASP A 273 26.39 7.72 3.34
C ASP A 273 25.09 6.96 3.53
N GLN A 274 23.97 7.66 3.74
CA GLN A 274 22.69 7.04 3.99
C GLN A 274 21.96 6.65 2.71
N LEU A 275 22.05 7.51 1.68
CA LEU A 275 21.55 7.16 0.36
C LEU A 275 22.39 6.03 -0.26
N GLY A 276 23.69 5.99 0.07
CA GLY A 276 24.59 4.91 -0.31
C GLY A 276 24.90 4.87 -1.81
N LEU A 277 24.73 5.99 -2.52
CA LEU A 277 24.98 6.11 -3.96
C LEU A 277 26.13 7.10 -4.21
N PRO A 278 27.07 6.76 -5.11
CA PRO A 278 28.02 7.73 -5.65
C PRO A 278 27.32 8.88 -6.38
N PRO A 279 27.96 10.06 -6.47
CA PRO A 279 27.49 11.12 -7.36
C PRO A 279 27.37 10.64 -8.80
N GLY A 280 26.26 10.96 -9.45
CA GLY A 280 25.99 10.55 -10.83
C GLY A 280 24.51 10.46 -11.15
N GLU A 281 24.24 10.14 -12.42
CA GLU A 281 22.89 9.94 -12.92
C GLU A 281 22.59 8.46 -13.17
N TYR A 282 21.43 8.01 -12.72
CA TYR A 282 21.04 6.60 -12.72
C TYR A 282 19.63 6.43 -13.27
N LEU A 283 19.38 5.31 -13.96
CA LEU A 283 18.02 4.85 -14.22
C LEU A 283 17.35 4.48 -12.90
N ALA A 284 16.12 4.94 -12.71
CA ALA A 284 15.34 4.61 -11.53
C ALA A 284 13.88 4.31 -11.86
N LEU A 285 13.28 3.52 -10.98
CA LEU A 285 11.86 3.18 -10.96
C LEU A 285 11.21 3.81 -9.74
N LEU A 286 10.21 4.65 -9.94
CA LEU A 286 9.38 5.19 -8.86
C LEU A 286 7.98 4.60 -8.97
N SER A 287 7.40 4.19 -7.84
CA SER A 287 6.00 3.81 -7.79
C SER A 287 5.26 4.49 -6.65
N HIS A 288 3.98 4.78 -6.90
CA HIS A 288 3.01 5.29 -5.95
C HIS A 288 1.80 4.37 -5.93
N SER A 289 1.56 3.73 -4.80
CA SER A 289 0.40 2.86 -4.55
C SER A 289 0.19 2.75 -3.04
N GLY A 290 -0.73 1.89 -2.61
CA GLY A 290 -1.09 1.70 -1.21
C GLY A 290 -1.60 0.30 -0.94
N SER A 291 -2.41 0.18 0.11
CA SER A 291 -2.97 -1.10 0.57
C SER A 291 -4.18 -1.60 -0.24
N ARG A 292 -4.44 -0.95 -1.38
CA ARG A 292 -5.41 -1.38 -2.40
C ARG A 292 -6.83 -1.49 -1.84
N GLY A 293 -7.63 -2.39 -2.41
CA GLY A 293 -9.00 -2.61 -1.96
C GLY A 293 -9.10 -3.25 -0.58
N PHE A 294 -7.99 -3.72 0.01
CA PHE A 294 -7.94 -4.20 1.39
C PHE A 294 -8.01 -3.02 2.36
N GLY A 295 -7.03 -2.12 2.35
CA GLY A 295 -7.06 -0.98 3.27
C GLY A 295 -8.19 -0.01 2.98
N GLY A 296 -8.62 0.12 1.72
CA GLY A 296 -9.84 0.85 1.39
C GLY A 296 -11.09 0.31 2.09
N THR A 297 -11.24 -1.01 2.23
CA THR A 297 -12.36 -1.59 2.98
C THR A 297 -12.19 -1.39 4.49
N VAL A 298 -10.97 -1.59 5.02
CA VAL A 298 -10.64 -1.37 6.44
C VAL A 298 -10.96 0.08 6.85
N ALA A 299 -10.45 1.06 6.11
CA ALA A 299 -10.68 2.48 6.38
C ALA A 299 -12.17 2.80 6.42
N ASN A 300 -12.94 2.33 5.43
CA ASN A 300 -14.38 2.58 5.36
C ASN A 300 -15.16 1.93 6.52
N TYR A 301 -14.78 0.71 6.92
CA TYR A 301 -15.44 0.00 8.02
C TYR A 301 -15.20 0.72 9.35
N TYR A 302 -13.93 0.90 9.73
CA TYR A 302 -13.59 1.47 11.04
C TYR A 302 -13.89 2.96 11.14
N SER A 303 -13.88 3.70 10.03
CA SER A 303 -14.37 5.08 9.99
C SER A 303 -15.87 5.19 10.33
N LYS A 304 -16.69 4.29 9.77
CA LYS A 304 -18.12 4.25 10.10
C LYS A 304 -18.34 3.85 11.55
N LEU A 305 -17.57 2.87 12.02
CA LEU A 305 -17.62 2.43 13.42
C LEU A 305 -17.24 3.57 14.37
N ALA A 306 -16.16 4.30 14.08
CA ALA A 306 -15.74 5.47 14.86
C ALA A 306 -16.85 6.53 14.94
N MET A 307 -17.50 6.87 13.83
CA MET A 307 -18.63 7.81 13.80
C MET A 307 -19.88 7.32 14.56
N GLN A 308 -20.06 6.01 14.70
CA GLN A 308 -21.14 5.43 15.50
C GLN A 308 -20.82 5.52 16.99
N LYS A 309 -19.58 5.16 17.37
CA LYS A 309 -19.10 5.12 18.75
C LYS A 309 -18.84 6.51 19.33
N THR A 310 -18.39 7.45 18.51
CA THR A 310 -18.08 8.81 18.92
C THR A 310 -18.79 9.79 18.01
N ARG A 311 -19.93 10.32 18.49
CA ARG A 311 -20.75 11.30 17.76
C ARG A 311 -20.19 12.69 17.98
N LEU A 312 -19.85 13.35 16.89
CA LEU A 312 -19.35 14.73 16.85
C LEU A 312 -20.31 15.63 16.08
N PRO A 313 -20.22 16.96 16.24
CA PRO A 313 -20.90 17.92 15.37
C PRO A 313 -20.62 17.64 13.89
N LYS A 314 -21.56 18.02 13.02
CA LYS A 314 -21.55 17.67 11.59
C LYS A 314 -20.23 18.01 10.89
N GLN A 315 -19.64 19.16 11.20
CA GLN A 315 -18.37 19.62 10.64
C GLN A 315 -17.18 18.73 11.02
N ALA A 316 -17.25 18.05 12.17
CA ALA A 316 -16.19 17.21 12.71
C ALA A 316 -16.52 15.71 12.66
N ALA A 317 -17.64 15.29 12.06
CA ALA A 317 -18.06 13.88 12.06
C ALA A 317 -16.96 12.93 11.53
N HIS A 318 -16.24 13.31 10.48
CA HIS A 318 -15.11 12.53 9.94
C HIS A 318 -13.86 12.51 10.82
N LEU A 319 -13.87 13.18 11.97
CA LEU A 319 -12.78 13.17 12.95
C LEU A 319 -13.13 12.33 14.20
N ALA A 320 -14.21 11.56 14.14
CA ALA A 320 -14.56 10.61 15.18
C ALA A 320 -13.46 9.56 15.35
N TRP A 321 -13.23 9.15 16.60
CA TRP A 321 -12.12 8.28 16.97
C TRP A 321 -12.54 6.99 17.65
N LEU A 322 -11.60 6.05 17.65
CA LEU A 322 -11.61 4.82 18.43
C LEU A 322 -10.57 4.90 19.55
N ASP A 323 -10.87 4.29 20.68
CA ASP A 323 -9.99 4.19 21.84
C ASP A 323 -9.15 2.91 21.76
N LEU A 324 -7.83 3.05 21.76
CA LEU A 324 -6.90 1.93 21.68
C LEU A 324 -6.94 1.02 22.92
N ASN A 325 -7.61 1.42 24.00
CA ASN A 325 -7.87 0.53 25.14
C ASN A 325 -9.15 -0.30 24.99
N THR A 326 -9.81 -0.28 23.83
CA THR A 326 -11.02 -1.06 23.56
C THR A 326 -10.82 -2.04 22.40
N GLU A 327 -11.71 -3.01 22.29
CA GLU A 327 -11.75 -4.00 21.21
C GLU A 327 -11.75 -3.29 19.85
N GLU A 328 -12.67 -2.35 19.61
CA GLU A 328 -12.77 -1.65 18.32
C GLU A 328 -11.51 -0.88 17.93
N GLY A 329 -10.84 -0.23 18.90
CA GLY A 329 -9.59 0.48 18.64
C GLY A 329 -8.42 -0.46 18.36
N GLN A 330 -8.31 -1.55 19.11
CA GLN A 330 -7.29 -2.59 18.86
C GLN A 330 -7.50 -3.27 17.50
N GLU A 331 -8.74 -3.60 17.16
CA GLU A 331 -9.08 -4.16 15.85
C GLU A 331 -8.64 -3.24 14.70
N TYR A 332 -8.95 -1.94 14.80
CA TYR A 332 -8.51 -0.98 13.79
C TYR A 332 -6.99 -0.85 13.74
N TRP A 333 -6.33 -0.79 14.90
CA TRP A 333 -4.88 -0.65 15.00
C TRP A 333 -4.16 -1.81 14.32
N ILE A 334 -4.60 -3.05 14.59
CA ILE A 334 -4.07 -4.26 13.94
C ILE A 334 -4.33 -4.20 12.42
N ALA A 335 -5.55 -3.88 12.01
CA ALA A 335 -5.92 -3.82 10.59
C ALA A 335 -5.14 -2.73 9.82
N MET A 336 -4.90 -1.58 10.45
CA MET A 336 -4.11 -0.48 9.89
C MET A 336 -2.64 -0.88 9.73
N ASN A 337 -2.03 -1.49 10.75
CA ASN A 337 -0.64 -1.95 10.68
C ASN A 337 -0.45 -3.04 9.63
N LEU A 338 -1.36 -4.01 9.57
CA LEU A 338 -1.36 -5.03 8.52
C LEU A 338 -1.51 -4.43 7.11
N ALA A 339 -2.30 -3.37 6.95
CA ALA A 339 -2.38 -2.62 5.69
C ALA A 339 -1.07 -1.89 5.36
N GLY A 340 -0.34 -1.44 6.39
CA GLY A 340 1.05 -0.98 6.31
C GLY A 340 1.96 -2.01 5.67
N ASP A 341 2.10 -3.18 6.30
CA ASP A 341 2.98 -4.25 5.83
C ASP A 341 2.60 -4.73 4.43
N TYR A 342 1.29 -4.89 4.19
CA TYR A 342 0.77 -5.26 2.88
C TYR A 342 1.12 -4.24 1.80
N ALA A 343 1.03 -2.93 2.09
CA ALA A 343 1.40 -1.91 1.12
C ALA A 343 2.91 -1.96 0.78
N SER A 344 3.80 -2.24 1.75
CA SER A 344 5.25 -2.38 1.48
C SER A 344 5.50 -3.58 0.57
N ALA A 345 4.95 -4.74 0.94
CA ALA A 345 5.03 -5.96 0.14
C ALA A 345 4.49 -5.75 -1.28
N ASN A 346 3.41 -4.99 -1.44
CA ASN A 346 2.83 -4.66 -2.74
C ASN A 346 3.81 -3.87 -3.64
N HIS A 347 4.53 -2.89 -3.08
CA HIS A 347 5.55 -2.15 -3.82
C HIS A 347 6.78 -3.01 -4.13
N HIS A 348 7.27 -3.79 -3.16
CA HIS A 348 8.36 -4.72 -3.39
C HIS A 348 8.04 -5.72 -4.51
N GLU A 349 6.81 -6.19 -4.60
CA GLU A 349 6.37 -7.08 -5.67
C GLU A 349 6.37 -6.39 -7.05
N ILE A 350 5.89 -5.15 -7.14
CA ILE A 350 5.95 -4.33 -8.37
C ILE A 350 7.41 -4.14 -8.80
N HIS A 351 8.27 -3.70 -7.88
CA HIS A 351 9.67 -3.40 -8.15
C HIS A 351 10.45 -4.65 -8.54
N ARG A 352 10.22 -5.79 -7.87
CA ARG A 352 10.88 -7.06 -8.17
C ARG A 352 10.49 -7.60 -9.55
N LYS A 353 9.22 -7.48 -9.94
CA LYS A 353 8.74 -7.85 -11.30
C LYS A 353 9.45 -7.05 -12.38
N LEU A 354 9.59 -5.74 -12.18
CA LEU A 354 10.21 -4.83 -13.14
C LEU A 354 11.74 -4.99 -13.17
N ALA A 355 12.39 -5.12 -12.02
CA ALA A 355 13.82 -5.41 -11.92
C ALA A 355 14.16 -6.74 -12.63
N LYS A 356 13.36 -7.80 -12.42
CA LYS A 356 13.52 -9.08 -13.11
C LYS A 356 13.33 -8.94 -14.63
N ALA A 357 12.39 -8.11 -15.09
CA ALA A 357 12.20 -7.86 -16.52
C ALA A 357 13.38 -7.12 -17.16
N LEU A 358 14.10 -6.31 -16.39
CA LEU A 358 15.36 -5.68 -16.81
C LEU A 358 16.57 -6.62 -16.72
N GLY A 359 16.49 -7.68 -15.91
CA GLY A 359 17.65 -8.52 -15.58
C GLY A 359 18.59 -7.88 -14.56
N GLU A 360 18.10 -6.88 -13.82
CA GLU A 360 18.90 -6.05 -12.92
C GLU A 360 18.48 -6.20 -11.45
N LYS A 361 19.36 -5.76 -10.55
CA LYS A 361 19.06 -5.59 -9.12
C LYS A 361 19.19 -4.12 -8.75
N PRO A 362 18.28 -3.57 -7.93
CA PRO A 362 18.45 -2.21 -7.41
C PRO A 362 19.74 -2.09 -6.60
N LEU A 363 20.48 -1.00 -6.81
CA LEU A 363 21.60 -0.56 -5.97
C LEU A 363 21.11 -0.12 -4.59
N THR A 364 20.00 0.63 -4.58
CA THR A 364 19.34 1.09 -3.36
C THR A 364 17.84 1.16 -3.57
N MET A 365 17.10 1.16 -2.47
CA MET A 365 15.65 1.32 -2.44
C MET A 365 15.27 2.27 -1.31
N VAL A 366 14.46 3.28 -1.62
CA VAL A 366 13.94 4.25 -0.66
C VAL A 366 12.43 4.19 -0.68
N GLU A 367 11.79 4.02 0.48
CA GLU A 367 10.34 4.05 0.60
C GLU A 367 9.87 4.85 1.82
N ASN A 368 8.68 5.45 1.71
CA ASN A 368 8.06 6.21 2.80
C ASN A 368 6.53 6.18 2.70
N HIS A 369 5.88 6.09 3.86
CA HIS A 369 4.42 6.16 3.97
C HIS A 369 3.96 7.62 4.03
N HIS A 370 2.74 7.89 3.59
CA HIS A 370 2.15 9.22 3.74
C HIS A 370 0.68 9.27 4.17
N ASN A 371 0.07 8.11 4.48
CA ASN A 371 -1.27 7.99 5.06
C ASN A 371 -1.23 6.95 6.18
N PHE A 372 -0.95 7.35 7.41
CA PHE A 372 -0.81 6.40 8.52
C PHE A 372 -0.91 7.10 9.89
N ALA A 373 -0.96 6.30 10.96
CA ALA A 373 -0.85 6.79 12.33
C ALA A 373 0.25 6.03 13.09
N TRP A 374 1.02 6.75 13.90
CA TRP A 374 2.14 6.18 14.66
C TRP A 374 2.02 6.53 16.14
N LYS A 375 2.46 5.62 16.99
CA LYS A 375 2.78 5.92 18.38
C LYS A 375 4.10 6.67 18.40
N GLU A 376 4.09 7.91 18.84
CA GLU A 376 5.27 8.77 18.92
C GLU A 376 5.29 9.52 20.25
N GLN A 377 6.40 10.18 20.51
CA GLN A 377 6.59 11.02 21.67
C GLN A 377 6.85 12.46 21.21
N LEU A 378 6.14 13.41 21.80
CA LEU A 378 6.37 14.84 21.56
C LEU A 378 7.70 15.28 22.18
N ALA A 379 8.19 16.46 21.79
CA ALA A 379 9.43 17.03 22.33
C ALA A 379 9.40 17.24 23.86
N ASP A 380 8.20 17.33 24.46
CA ASP A 380 8.00 17.45 25.91
C ASP A 380 7.84 16.10 26.63
N GLY A 381 8.01 14.97 25.93
CA GLY A 381 7.95 13.63 26.49
C GLY A 381 6.56 13.00 26.53
N ARG A 382 5.49 13.69 26.10
CA ARG A 382 4.14 13.10 26.07
C ARG A 382 4.00 12.08 24.94
N ASP A 383 3.53 10.88 25.29
CA ASP A 383 3.14 9.87 24.32
C ASP A 383 1.85 10.28 23.60
N VAL A 384 1.84 10.12 22.28
CA VAL A 384 0.76 10.55 21.39
C VAL A 384 0.54 9.57 20.24
N ILE A 385 -0.62 9.67 19.59
CA ILE A 385 -0.84 9.09 18.27
C ILE A 385 -0.75 10.21 17.23
N VAL A 386 0.28 10.16 16.38
CA VAL A 386 0.48 11.11 15.29
C VAL A 386 -0.14 10.57 14.02
N HIS A 387 -1.18 11.23 13.54
CA HIS A 387 -1.85 10.95 12.27
C HIS A 387 -1.23 11.81 11.18
N ARG A 388 -0.80 11.20 10.07
CA ARG A 388 -0.36 11.91 8.88
C ARG A 388 -1.23 11.51 7.70
N LYS A 389 -1.79 12.50 7.01
CA LYS A 389 -2.60 12.29 5.81
C LYS A 389 -2.08 13.16 4.68
N GLY A 390 -1.52 12.52 3.67
CA GLY A 390 -0.71 13.22 2.68
C GLY A 390 0.45 13.99 3.32
N ALA A 391 1.06 13.43 4.36
CA ALA A 391 2.28 13.96 4.97
C ALA A 391 3.17 12.77 5.36
N THR A 392 4.48 12.93 5.28
CA THR A 392 5.43 11.83 5.48
C THR A 392 6.29 12.07 6.72
N PRO A 393 6.73 11.01 7.44
CA PRO A 393 7.72 11.16 8.50
C PRO A 393 9.01 11.81 7.98
N ALA A 394 9.50 12.80 8.72
CA ALA A 394 10.70 13.58 8.46
C ALA A 394 11.49 13.83 9.77
N GLY A 395 11.52 12.82 10.64
CA GLY A 395 12.45 12.77 11.78
C GLY A 395 13.89 12.91 11.32
N ALA A 396 14.78 13.32 12.24
CA ALA A 396 16.20 13.53 11.90
C ALA A 396 16.81 12.27 11.27
N GLY A 397 17.30 12.40 10.04
CA GLY A 397 17.87 11.30 9.28
C GLY A 397 16.85 10.40 8.57
N VAL A 398 15.54 10.58 8.71
CA VAL A 398 14.57 9.71 8.02
C VAL A 398 14.58 10.00 6.52
N LEU A 399 14.87 8.99 5.68
CA LEU A 399 14.80 9.13 4.23
C LEU A 399 13.36 9.07 3.73
N GLY A 400 13.08 9.76 2.63
CA GLY A 400 11.80 9.68 1.94
C GLY A 400 11.85 10.22 0.52
N ILE A 401 10.75 10.04 -0.21
CA ILE A 401 10.53 10.58 -1.54
C ILE A 401 9.34 11.55 -1.50
N ILE A 402 9.54 12.74 -2.06
CA ILE A 402 8.48 13.73 -2.27
C ILE A 402 8.29 13.89 -3.80
N PRO A 403 7.31 13.22 -4.42
CA PRO A 403 7.01 13.35 -5.84
C PRO A 403 6.36 14.69 -6.21
N GLY A 404 6.67 15.18 -7.41
CA GLY A 404 5.95 16.29 -8.02
C GLY A 404 4.66 15.84 -8.72
N SER A 405 4.76 15.60 -10.02
CA SER A 405 3.67 15.11 -10.88
C SER A 405 4.28 14.33 -12.04
N MET A 406 3.46 13.80 -12.95
CA MET A 406 3.97 13.08 -14.15
C MET A 406 4.94 13.89 -15.02
N THR A 407 4.99 15.23 -14.91
CA THR A 407 5.95 16.09 -15.63
C THR A 407 6.89 16.88 -14.73
N GLN A 408 6.65 16.88 -13.41
CA GLN A 408 7.46 17.63 -12.45
C GLN A 408 8.40 16.66 -11.71
N PRO A 409 9.59 17.11 -11.30
CA PRO A 409 10.53 16.22 -10.61
C PRO A 409 9.99 15.74 -9.26
N GLY A 410 10.49 14.60 -8.82
CA GLY A 410 10.43 14.16 -7.43
C GLY A 410 11.79 14.32 -6.75
N PHE A 411 11.83 14.23 -5.43
CA PHE A 411 13.06 14.46 -4.67
C PHE A 411 13.24 13.39 -3.61
N VAL A 412 14.44 12.83 -3.57
CA VAL A 412 14.91 12.03 -2.42
C VAL A 412 15.33 13.02 -1.35
N VAL A 413 14.75 12.90 -0.17
CA VAL A 413 14.97 13.83 0.94
C VAL A 413 15.36 13.10 2.22
N ARG A 414 16.00 13.85 3.12
CA ARG A 414 16.27 13.46 4.51
C ARG A 414 15.56 14.42 5.45
N GLY A 415 14.80 13.89 6.40
CA GLY A 415 14.17 14.65 7.45
C GLY A 415 15.16 15.32 8.41
N ARG A 416 14.81 16.53 8.86
CA ARG A 416 15.60 17.32 9.81
C ARG A 416 15.12 17.18 11.25
N GLY A 417 13.97 16.54 11.49
CA GLY A 417 13.42 16.35 12.83
C GLY A 417 12.87 17.64 13.45
N HIS A 418 12.18 18.46 12.64
CA HIS A 418 11.60 19.70 13.13
C HIS A 418 10.42 19.42 14.08
N ALA A 419 10.52 19.86 15.34
CA ALA A 419 9.53 19.56 16.37
C ALA A 419 8.14 20.12 16.05
N ASP A 420 8.06 21.37 15.56
CA ASP A 420 6.77 22.01 15.25
C ASP A 420 6.03 21.36 14.07
N SER A 421 6.74 20.62 13.21
CA SER A 421 6.09 19.82 12.15
C SER A 421 5.72 18.42 12.62
N LEU A 422 5.90 18.12 13.91
CA LEU A 422 5.77 16.78 14.48
C LEU A 422 6.63 15.78 13.71
N ASN A 423 7.88 16.18 13.41
CA ASN A 423 8.81 15.39 12.62
C ASN A 423 8.20 14.95 11.29
N SER A 424 7.54 15.85 10.57
CA SER A 424 6.85 15.56 9.31
C SER A 424 7.23 16.53 8.19
N ALA A 425 6.98 16.11 6.96
CA ALA A 425 7.14 16.91 5.74
C ALA A 425 5.98 16.65 4.78
N SER A 426 5.92 17.45 3.70
CA SER A 426 4.98 17.26 2.60
C SER A 426 5.11 15.86 1.99
N HIS A 427 4.04 15.32 1.40
CA HIS A 427 4.09 14.04 0.68
C HIS A 427 4.22 14.19 -0.83
N GLY A 428 4.06 15.39 -1.38
CA GLY A 428 4.19 15.64 -2.81
C GLY A 428 3.86 17.08 -3.16
N ALA A 429 3.48 17.35 -4.41
CA ALA A 429 3.11 18.70 -4.83
C ALA A 429 1.77 19.17 -4.24
N GLY A 430 0.82 18.27 -3.98
CA GLY A 430 -0.54 18.64 -3.58
C GLY A 430 -1.37 19.21 -4.73
N ARG A 431 -2.70 19.16 -4.62
CA ARG A 431 -3.61 19.58 -5.69
C ARG A 431 -3.95 21.07 -5.60
N LEU A 432 -4.08 21.71 -6.76
CA LEU A 432 -4.64 23.06 -6.94
C LEU A 432 -6.14 23.04 -7.17
N MET A 433 -6.69 21.92 -7.63
CA MET A 433 -8.10 21.80 -7.96
C MET A 433 -8.65 20.38 -7.77
N SER A 434 -9.96 20.31 -7.56
CA SER A 434 -10.67 19.04 -7.46
C SER A 434 -10.64 18.25 -8.77
N ARG A 435 -10.85 16.94 -8.69
CA ARG A 435 -10.96 16.07 -9.88
C ARG A 435 -12.08 16.53 -10.82
N THR A 436 -13.23 16.90 -10.25
CA THR A 436 -14.37 17.41 -11.01
C THR A 436 -14.03 18.71 -11.74
N GLN A 437 -13.34 19.63 -11.07
CA GLN A 437 -12.91 20.88 -11.69
C GLN A 437 -11.90 20.64 -12.81
N ALA A 438 -10.97 19.70 -12.65
CA ALA A 438 -10.02 19.32 -13.69
C ALA A 438 -10.74 18.86 -14.96
N PHE A 439 -11.73 17.96 -14.85
CA PHE A 439 -12.53 17.52 -16.00
C PHE A 439 -13.31 18.65 -16.69
N ASN A 440 -13.75 19.65 -15.93
CA ASN A 440 -14.54 20.76 -16.46
C ASN A 440 -13.70 21.87 -17.09
N THR A 441 -12.41 21.96 -16.76
CA THR A 441 -11.56 23.12 -17.13
C THR A 441 -10.38 22.77 -18.04
N LEU A 442 -9.91 21.53 -18.00
CA LEU A 442 -8.73 21.10 -18.76
C LEU A 442 -9.13 20.35 -20.03
N THR A 443 -8.32 20.54 -21.07
CA THR A 443 -8.50 19.84 -22.35
C THR A 443 -7.37 18.83 -22.59
N ARG A 444 -7.68 17.77 -23.34
CA ARG A 444 -6.65 16.79 -23.77
C ARG A 444 -5.53 17.43 -24.59
N SER A 445 -5.83 18.50 -25.33
CA SER A 445 -4.82 19.23 -26.10
C SER A 445 -3.78 19.89 -25.20
N GLN A 446 -4.22 20.63 -24.18
CA GLN A 446 -3.32 21.24 -23.18
C GLN A 446 -2.47 20.19 -22.47
N TRP A 447 -3.09 19.09 -22.05
CA TRP A 447 -2.38 17.98 -21.42
C TRP A 447 -1.31 17.37 -22.32
N ASN A 448 -1.65 17.06 -23.58
CA ASN A 448 -0.70 16.51 -24.55
C ASN A 448 0.43 17.49 -24.87
N THR A 449 0.17 18.80 -24.86
CA THR A 449 1.23 19.82 -25.02
C THR A 449 2.19 19.80 -23.83
N ALA A 450 1.67 19.80 -22.60
CA ALA A 450 2.50 19.73 -21.40
C ALA A 450 3.38 18.46 -21.36
N LEU A 451 2.83 17.30 -21.76
CA LEU A 451 3.59 16.06 -21.86
C LEU A 451 4.73 16.13 -22.89
N ARG A 452 4.47 16.73 -24.07
CA ARG A 452 5.50 16.91 -25.10
C ARG A 452 6.60 17.87 -24.68
N GLU A 453 6.24 18.99 -24.05
CA GLU A 453 7.20 19.99 -23.56
C GLU A 453 8.11 19.41 -22.48
N ALA A 454 7.58 18.52 -21.63
CA ALA A 454 8.35 17.83 -20.60
C ALA A 454 9.06 16.54 -21.08
N ASP A 455 8.92 16.16 -22.37
CA ASP A 455 9.47 14.92 -22.91
C ASP A 455 9.02 13.67 -22.11
N ILE A 456 7.72 13.58 -21.84
CA ILE A 456 7.10 12.48 -21.08
C ILE A 456 6.30 11.56 -21.99
N GLN A 457 6.55 10.27 -21.82
CA GLN A 457 5.79 9.20 -22.48
C GLN A 457 4.80 8.62 -21.48
N LEU A 458 3.52 8.99 -21.62
CA LEU A 458 2.46 8.55 -20.73
C LEU A 458 1.70 7.34 -21.29
N ILE A 459 1.43 6.36 -20.43
CA ILE A 459 0.60 5.18 -20.69
C ILE A 459 -0.59 5.22 -19.71
N GLY A 460 -1.80 5.37 -20.24
CA GLY A 460 -3.02 5.55 -19.46
C GLY A 460 -3.17 6.99 -18.94
N GLY A 461 -3.73 7.14 -17.74
CA GLY A 461 -4.04 8.42 -17.11
C GLY A 461 -5.36 9.04 -17.60
N ASP A 462 -5.79 10.09 -16.91
CA ASP A 462 -6.90 10.93 -17.32
C ASP A 462 -6.71 12.38 -16.87
N LEU A 463 -7.60 13.28 -17.32
CA LEU A 463 -7.50 14.71 -17.09
C LEU A 463 -7.45 15.11 -15.60
N ASP A 464 -7.98 14.27 -14.71
CA ASP A 464 -7.96 14.56 -13.28
C ASP A 464 -6.59 14.42 -12.61
N GLU A 465 -5.61 13.84 -13.29
CA GLU A 465 -4.22 13.76 -12.85
C GLU A 465 -3.27 14.52 -13.81
N ALA A 466 -3.80 15.34 -14.72
CA ALA A 466 -2.99 16.13 -15.63
C ALA A 466 -2.05 17.10 -14.86
N PRO A 467 -0.86 17.43 -15.38
CA PRO A 467 0.16 18.18 -14.63
C PRO A 467 -0.34 19.48 -13.98
N MET A 468 -1.25 20.19 -14.66
CA MET A 468 -1.81 21.47 -14.27
C MET A 468 -2.71 21.40 -13.02
N VAL A 469 -3.09 20.20 -12.57
CA VAL A 469 -3.90 20.04 -11.34
C VAL A 469 -3.07 20.08 -10.07
N TYR A 470 -1.74 20.05 -10.19
CA TYR A 470 -0.81 20.02 -9.06
C TYR A 470 -0.09 21.37 -8.87
N LYS A 471 0.29 21.67 -7.63
CA LYS A 471 1.13 22.84 -7.33
C LYS A 471 2.51 22.67 -7.97
N ASN A 472 3.30 23.74 -7.97
CA ASN A 472 4.71 23.66 -8.34
C ASN A 472 5.48 22.98 -7.19
N ILE A 473 6.13 21.85 -7.48
CA ILE A 473 6.86 21.08 -6.47
C ILE A 473 8.06 21.83 -5.89
N GLU A 474 8.74 22.66 -6.69
CA GLU A 474 9.90 23.44 -6.22
C GLU A 474 9.44 24.49 -5.19
N THR A 475 8.28 25.12 -5.43
CA THR A 475 7.66 26.05 -4.45
C THR A 475 7.29 25.35 -3.15
N VAL A 476 6.75 24.12 -3.24
CA VAL A 476 6.42 23.31 -2.06
C VAL A 476 7.67 22.93 -1.28
N LEU A 477 8.77 22.57 -1.95
CA LEU A 477 10.04 22.26 -1.30
C LEU A 477 10.70 23.49 -0.68
N ASP A 478 10.65 24.63 -1.36
CA ASP A 478 11.19 25.89 -0.84
C ASP A 478 10.51 26.32 0.46
N ALA A 479 9.21 26.03 0.60
CA ALA A 479 8.42 26.31 1.79
C ALA A 479 8.66 25.37 2.98
N GLN A 480 9.53 24.36 2.85
CA GLN A 480 9.85 23.38 3.90
C GLN A 480 11.34 23.04 4.00
N ARG A 481 12.22 23.97 3.59
CA ARG A 481 13.68 23.78 3.65
C ARG A 481 14.21 23.52 5.06
N ASP A 482 13.46 23.93 6.08
CA ASP A 482 13.70 23.65 7.50
C ASP A 482 13.27 22.24 7.93
N LEU A 483 12.34 21.60 7.19
CA LEU A 483 11.83 20.26 7.49
C LEU A 483 12.69 19.15 6.88
N VAL A 484 13.26 19.39 5.69
CA VAL A 484 14.00 18.39 4.92
C VAL A 484 15.25 18.94 4.23
N SER A 485 16.23 18.06 4.01
CA SER A 485 17.35 18.28 3.10
C SER A 485 17.18 17.44 1.85
N VAL A 486 17.39 18.02 0.66
CA VAL A 486 17.34 17.30 -0.61
C VAL A 486 18.67 16.55 -0.83
N LEU A 487 18.58 15.27 -1.17
CA LEU A 487 19.73 14.40 -1.46
C LEU A 487 19.87 14.06 -2.93
N ALA A 488 18.76 13.93 -3.66
CA ALA A 488 18.77 13.61 -5.09
C ALA A 488 17.48 14.07 -5.77
N LYS A 489 17.55 14.27 -7.10
CA LYS A 489 16.41 14.69 -7.93
C LYS A 489 16.00 13.57 -8.88
N PHE A 490 14.74 13.16 -8.83
CA PHE A 490 14.14 12.22 -9.77
C PHE A 490 13.40 12.98 -10.87
N THR A 491 13.70 12.70 -12.14
CA THR A 491 13.00 13.27 -13.30
C THR A 491 12.24 12.16 -14.05
N PRO A 492 10.89 12.19 -14.09
CA PRO A 492 10.10 11.18 -14.77
C PRO A 492 10.32 11.22 -16.28
N LYS A 493 10.17 10.07 -16.96
CA LYS A 493 10.32 9.94 -18.41
C LYS A 493 9.29 9.03 -19.07
N ILE A 494 8.98 7.89 -18.46
CA ILE A 494 7.94 6.98 -18.95
C ILE A 494 7.01 6.67 -17.78
N VAL A 495 5.77 7.14 -17.86
CA VAL A 495 4.81 7.10 -16.76
C VAL A 495 3.68 6.15 -17.12
N ARG A 496 3.35 5.22 -16.22
CA ARG A 496 2.13 4.40 -16.33
C ARG A 496 1.16 4.71 -15.21
N MET A 497 -0.10 4.94 -15.57
CA MET A 497 -1.23 5.16 -14.68
C MET A 497 -2.43 4.32 -15.11
N ALA A 498 -3.51 4.38 -14.33
CA ALA A 498 -4.78 3.76 -14.73
C ALA A 498 -5.45 4.51 -15.89
N ASP A 499 -6.12 3.76 -16.78
CA ASP A 499 -6.92 4.36 -17.85
C ASP A 499 -8.13 5.14 -17.32
N ALA A 500 -8.63 6.07 -18.14
CA ALA A 500 -9.80 6.92 -17.85
C ALA A 500 -11.05 6.17 -17.36
N ASN A 501 -11.32 4.97 -17.89
CA ASN A 501 -12.47 4.17 -17.48
C ASN A 501 -12.30 3.52 -16.08
N ARG A 502 -11.08 3.58 -15.52
CA ARG A 502 -10.65 3.05 -14.21
C ARG A 502 -11.00 1.58 -13.98
N LYS A 503 -11.28 0.83 -15.05
CA LYS A 503 -11.57 -0.60 -15.03
C LYS A 503 -10.40 -1.29 -15.71
N GLU A 504 -9.79 -2.28 -15.05
CA GLU A 504 -8.84 -3.18 -15.71
C GLU A 504 -9.41 -4.60 -15.67
N GLY A 505 -9.14 -5.37 -16.74
CA GLY A 505 -9.47 -6.79 -16.81
C GLY A 505 -8.54 -7.64 -15.93
N ARG A 506 -8.94 -8.88 -15.65
CA ARG A 506 -8.07 -9.88 -15.02
C ARG A 506 -6.91 -10.20 -15.98
N GLU A 507 -5.72 -10.49 -15.47
CA GLU A 507 -4.71 -11.18 -16.28
C GLU A 507 -5.32 -12.48 -16.82
N ASP A 508 -5.24 -12.71 -18.14
CA ASP A 508 -5.73 -13.91 -18.84
C ASP A 508 -4.74 -15.07 -18.84
#